data_AF-A0A433D791-F1
#
_entry.id   AF-A0A433D791-F1
#
_cell.length_a   1.000
_cell.length_b   1.000
_cell.length_c   1.000
_cell.angle_alpha   90.00
_cell.angle_beta   90.00
_cell.angle_gamma   90.00
#
_symmetry.space_group_name_H-M   'P 1'
#
loop_
_entity.id
_entity.type
_entity.pdbx_description
1 polymer ?
#
loop_
_entity_poly.entity_id
_entity_poly.type
_entity_poly.pdbx_seq_one_letter_code
_entity_poly.pdbx_strand_id
1 'polypeptide(L)'
;MPCKILRSVFRFYRHLLPRISPHKLSFSLENPGLLITFPCYLMSFIWEFRLKSPFSNYVSSSLWLVFGFLGTHCNSVIAPLWRSYRDARNYQVVDHYDFNKVLANPILFAQFSQFSVTTFTSEHTRFLGDYQLLKVMTTETFKSDEEGAQRTRDRRQTMLPNSVKSNYAGLYDLPSVADSIISSLPRPVNKQNTSAISSISSVSTDSTGPNLEVPASLKPSFYSFYSLFIQRDSALEVNVSAEIKERVQRQIEEDDYTLTMFDAVKREVLDLLFFDTFVKFAAERPDLIKKERDQQLGQDKDDILLGSRAT
;
A
#
# COMPACT_ATOMS: atom_id res chain seq x y z
N MET A 1 22.32 32.16 -49.65
CA MET A 1 22.73 32.50 -48.26
C MET A 1 22.06 31.71 -47.11
N PRO A 2 20.90 31.03 -47.22
CA PRO A 2 20.23 30.43 -46.04
C PRO A 2 21.01 29.28 -45.38
N CYS A 3 21.80 28.52 -46.13
CA CYS A 3 22.61 27.41 -45.59
C CYS A 3 23.68 27.83 -44.56
N LYS A 4 24.17 29.08 -44.59
CA LYS A 4 25.20 29.52 -43.62
C LYS A 4 24.61 29.76 -42.23
N ILE A 5 23.38 30.26 -42.16
CA ILE A 5 22.68 30.57 -40.91
C ILE A 5 22.28 29.28 -40.21
N LEU A 6 21.69 28.31 -40.94
CA LEU A 6 21.34 27.00 -40.38
C LEU A 6 22.56 26.29 -39.76
N ARG A 7 23.72 26.33 -40.44
CA ARG A 7 24.97 25.77 -39.93
C ARG A 7 25.49 26.49 -38.67
N SER A 8 25.19 27.77 -38.50
CA SER A 8 25.60 28.54 -37.32
C SER A 8 24.71 28.25 -36.11
N VAL A 9 23.40 28.11 -36.33
CA VAL A 9 22.44 27.69 -35.29
C VAL A 9 22.74 26.26 -34.85
N PHE A 10 23.01 25.35 -35.79
CA PHE A 10 23.35 23.96 -35.46
C PHE A 10 24.67 23.87 -34.68
N ARG A 11 25.66 24.72 -35.02
CA ARG A 11 26.91 24.83 -34.23
C ARG A 11 26.68 25.37 -32.83
N PHE A 12 25.78 26.35 -32.66
CA PHE A 12 25.43 26.88 -31.35
C PHE A 12 24.74 25.83 -30.47
N TYR A 13 23.75 25.10 -31.00
CA TYR A 13 23.13 23.97 -30.29
C TYR A 13 24.14 22.89 -29.90
N ARG A 14 25.02 22.53 -30.84
CA ARG A 14 26.09 21.53 -30.60
C ARG A 14 27.06 21.97 -29.50
N HIS A 15 27.21 23.28 -29.24
CA HIS A 15 28.05 23.79 -28.14
C HIS A 15 27.32 23.94 -26.81
N LEU A 16 25.99 24.08 -26.81
CA LEU A 16 25.18 24.14 -25.60
C LEU A 16 24.90 22.75 -25.00
N LEU A 17 24.73 21.73 -25.84
CA LEU A 17 24.41 20.36 -25.42
C LEU A 17 25.47 19.66 -24.52
N PRO A 18 26.79 19.81 -24.72
CA PRO A 18 27.79 19.04 -23.94
C PRO A 18 28.03 19.52 -22.51
N ARG A 19 27.45 20.65 -22.07
CA ARG A 19 27.58 21.13 -20.68
C ARG A 19 26.49 20.60 -19.74
N ILE A 20 25.51 19.86 -20.26
CA ILE A 20 24.45 19.27 -19.45
C ILE A 20 24.94 17.90 -18.97
N SER A 21 25.08 17.75 -17.66
CA SER A 21 25.55 16.51 -17.01
C SER A 21 24.71 15.29 -17.47
N PRO A 22 25.35 14.14 -17.75
CA PRO A 22 24.67 12.95 -18.29
C PRO A 22 23.52 12.44 -17.39
N HIS A 23 23.57 12.66 -16.07
CA HIS A 23 22.48 12.31 -15.17
C HIS A 23 21.23 13.22 -15.28
N LYS A 24 21.36 14.42 -15.85
CA LYS A 24 20.21 15.30 -16.14
C LYS A 24 19.64 15.09 -17.55
N LEU A 25 20.38 14.39 -18.42
CA LEU A 25 19.96 14.13 -19.80
C LEU A 25 18.90 13.02 -19.88
N SER A 26 18.92 12.03 -18.98
CA SER A 26 17.84 11.03 -18.87
C SER A 26 16.50 11.69 -18.52
N PHE A 27 16.50 12.62 -17.56
CA PHE A 27 15.32 13.38 -17.16
C PHE A 27 14.78 14.31 -18.27
N SER A 28 15.66 14.82 -19.13
CA SER A 28 15.27 15.69 -20.25
C SER A 28 14.75 14.92 -21.47
N LEU A 29 15.11 13.63 -21.63
CA LEU A 29 14.63 12.77 -22.71
C LEU A 29 13.21 12.24 -22.47
N GLU A 30 12.76 12.20 -21.21
CA GLU A 30 11.39 11.77 -20.85
C GLU A 30 10.32 12.82 -21.17
N ASN A 31 10.73 14.06 -21.47
CA ASN A 31 9.84 15.18 -21.77
C ASN A 31 9.97 15.66 -23.23
N PRO A 32 9.45 14.90 -24.21
CA PRO A 32 9.58 15.22 -25.63
C PRO A 32 9.00 16.59 -26.00
N GLY A 33 8.06 17.14 -25.20
CA GLY A 33 7.52 18.47 -25.47
C GLY A 33 8.56 19.59 -25.37
N LEU A 34 9.57 19.48 -24.50
CA LEU A 34 10.61 20.51 -24.36
C LEU A 34 11.48 20.59 -25.62
N LEU A 35 11.70 19.45 -26.29
CA LEU A 35 12.41 19.36 -27.57
C LEU A 35 11.65 19.99 -28.73
N ILE A 36 10.31 20.05 -28.65
CA ILE A 36 9.45 20.62 -29.70
C ILE A 36 9.21 22.11 -29.45
N THR A 37 8.92 22.51 -28.21
CA THR A 37 8.57 23.90 -27.90
C THR A 37 9.77 24.83 -27.95
N PHE A 38 10.93 24.38 -27.47
CA PHE A 38 12.13 25.22 -27.40
C PHE A 38 12.62 25.72 -28.78
N PRO A 39 12.71 24.87 -29.83
CA PRO A 39 13.03 25.33 -31.18
C PRO A 39 12.01 26.32 -31.75
N CYS A 40 10.71 26.18 -31.46
CA CYS A 40 9.68 27.12 -31.93
C CYS A 40 9.90 28.53 -31.36
N TYR A 41 10.16 28.63 -30.05
CA TYR A 41 10.48 29.92 -29.43
C TYR A 41 11.79 30.49 -29.96
N LEU A 42 12.83 29.67 -30.09
CA LEU A 42 14.11 30.12 -30.65
C LEU A 42 13.96 30.60 -32.10
N MET A 43 13.16 29.91 -32.92
CA MET A 43 12.88 30.33 -34.30
C MET A 43 12.09 31.64 -34.34
N SER A 44 11.17 31.89 -33.40
CA SER A 44 10.50 33.19 -33.26
C SER A 44 11.51 34.33 -33.04
N PHE A 45 12.48 34.14 -32.14
CA PHE A 45 13.55 35.10 -31.92
C PHE A 45 14.44 35.28 -33.16
N ILE A 46 14.88 34.19 -33.80
CA ILE A 46 15.69 34.26 -35.02
C ILE A 46 14.93 34.99 -36.13
N TRP A 47 13.62 34.79 -36.24
CA TRP A 47 12.78 35.43 -37.23
C TRP A 47 12.75 36.94 -37.07
N GLU A 48 12.49 37.43 -35.86
CA GLU A 48 12.49 38.87 -35.54
C GLU A 48 13.85 39.53 -35.78
N PHE A 49 14.95 38.87 -35.37
CA PHE A 49 16.28 39.48 -35.45
C PHE A 49 16.98 39.36 -36.81
N ARG A 50 16.64 38.35 -37.64
CA ARG A 50 17.44 38.03 -38.85
C ARG A 50 16.63 37.91 -40.13
N LEU A 51 15.35 37.56 -40.08
CA LEU A 51 14.57 37.18 -41.28
C LEU A 51 13.45 38.17 -41.64
N LYS A 52 13.19 39.16 -40.77
CA LYS A 52 12.12 40.16 -40.95
C LYS A 52 12.19 40.94 -42.26
N SER A 53 13.38 41.18 -42.82
CA SER A 53 13.57 42.04 -44.01
C SER A 53 13.08 41.42 -45.33
N PRO A 54 13.42 40.16 -45.70
CA PRO A 54 13.00 39.59 -46.98
C PRO A 54 11.66 38.82 -46.97
N PHE A 55 11.16 38.38 -45.82
CA PHE A 55 10.01 37.45 -45.74
C PHE A 55 8.77 37.99 -45.00
N SER A 56 8.74 39.28 -44.66
CA SER A 56 7.63 39.89 -43.89
C SER A 56 6.25 39.68 -44.50
N ASN A 57 6.17 39.54 -45.83
CA ASN A 57 4.89 39.45 -46.55
C ASN A 57 4.28 38.04 -46.55
N TYR A 58 5.06 37.00 -46.18
CA TYR A 58 4.61 35.61 -46.30
C TYR A 58 4.30 34.96 -44.96
N VAL A 59 5.08 35.23 -43.91
CA VAL A 59 4.91 34.58 -42.61
C VAL A 59 5.13 35.60 -41.48
N SER A 60 4.11 35.76 -40.64
CA SER A 60 4.21 36.57 -39.42
C SER A 60 5.03 35.82 -38.36
N SER A 61 5.88 36.55 -37.62
CA SER A 61 6.63 36.02 -36.48
C SER A 61 5.73 35.42 -35.40
N SER A 62 4.48 35.91 -35.30
CA SER A 62 3.47 35.42 -34.36
C SER A 62 3.12 33.94 -34.57
N LEU A 63 3.26 33.42 -35.79
CA LEU A 63 2.93 32.03 -36.11
C LEU A 63 3.84 31.04 -35.37
N TRP A 64 5.11 31.39 -35.17
CA TRP A 64 6.04 30.60 -34.36
C TRP A 64 5.66 30.55 -32.88
N LEU A 65 5.12 31.66 -32.35
CA LEU A 65 4.60 31.70 -30.98
C LEU A 65 3.34 30.85 -30.84
N VAL A 66 2.43 30.90 -31.81
CA VAL A 66 1.22 30.06 -31.83
C VAL A 66 1.59 28.58 -31.79
N PHE A 67 2.55 28.13 -32.61
CA PHE A 67 3.03 26.75 -32.55
C PHE A 67 3.74 26.40 -31.24
N GLY A 68 4.51 27.34 -30.67
CA GLY A 68 5.12 27.18 -29.36
C GLY A 68 4.07 26.95 -28.27
N PHE A 69 3.03 27.80 -28.20
CA PHE A 69 1.93 27.67 -27.25
C PHE A 69 1.13 26.39 -27.45
N LEU A 70 0.82 26.03 -28.70
CA LEU A 70 0.13 24.77 -29.01
C LEU A 70 0.95 23.57 -28.56
N GLY A 71 2.25 23.55 -28.84
CA GLY A 71 3.16 22.50 -28.36
C GLY A 71 3.21 22.42 -26.83
N THR A 72 3.29 23.58 -26.15
CA THR A 72 3.26 23.64 -24.69
C THR A 72 1.93 23.12 -24.14
N HIS A 73 0.80 23.47 -24.74
CA HIS A 73 -0.52 23.00 -24.32
C HIS A 73 -0.70 21.50 -24.55
N CYS A 74 -0.29 21.00 -25.72
CA CYS A 74 -0.28 19.56 -26.02
C CYS A 74 0.56 18.78 -25.00
N ASN A 75 1.72 19.30 -24.60
CA ASN A 75 2.59 18.59 -23.66
C ASN A 75 2.17 18.72 -22.19
N SER A 76 1.60 19.85 -21.77
CA SER A 76 1.22 20.10 -20.37
C SER A 76 -0.18 19.62 -20.03
N VAL A 77 -1.10 19.59 -21.00
CA VAL A 77 -2.51 19.23 -20.76
C VAL A 77 -2.87 17.96 -21.50
N ILE A 78 -2.70 17.93 -22.83
CA ILE A 78 -3.23 16.82 -23.65
C ILE A 78 -2.46 15.53 -23.39
N ALA A 79 -1.14 15.55 -23.32
CA ALA A 79 -0.34 14.35 -23.12
C ALA A 79 -0.56 13.71 -21.73
N PRO A 80 -0.57 14.45 -20.60
CA PRO A 80 -0.93 13.89 -19.30
C PRO A 80 -2.37 13.38 -19.27
N LEU A 81 -3.33 14.12 -19.85
CA LEU A 81 -4.73 13.69 -19.92
C LEU A 81 -4.89 12.41 -20.76
N TRP A 82 -4.20 12.32 -21.89
CA TRP A 82 -4.19 11.12 -22.73
C TRP A 82 -3.55 9.93 -22.03
N ARG A 83 -2.43 10.14 -21.32
CA ARG A 83 -1.80 9.10 -20.49
C ARG A 83 -2.76 8.63 -19.41
N SER A 84 -3.35 9.55 -18.65
CA SER A 84 -4.36 9.25 -17.63
C SER A 84 -5.57 8.50 -18.22
N TYR A 85 -6.09 8.92 -19.37
CA TYR A 85 -7.19 8.23 -20.05
C TYR A 85 -6.79 6.83 -20.54
N ARG A 86 -5.60 6.69 -21.11
CA ARG A 86 -5.08 5.40 -21.56
C ARG A 86 -4.87 4.45 -20.37
N ASP A 87 -4.34 4.97 -19.28
CA ASP A 87 -4.09 4.20 -18.06
C ASP A 87 -5.42 3.83 -17.39
N ALA A 88 -6.43 4.72 -17.41
CA ALA A 88 -7.80 4.42 -16.99
C ALA A 88 -8.48 3.36 -17.88
N ARG A 89 -8.18 3.35 -19.19
CA ARG A 89 -8.69 2.32 -20.11
C ARG A 89 -8.00 0.98 -19.94
N ASN A 90 -6.70 1.00 -19.66
CA ASN A 90 -5.90 -0.18 -19.36
C ASN A 90 -6.05 -0.64 -17.91
N TYR A 91 -6.83 0.08 -17.12
CA TYR A 91 -7.22 -0.32 -15.78
C TYR A 91 -8.01 -1.60 -15.89
N GLN A 92 -7.30 -2.72 -15.77
CA GLN A 92 -7.91 -4.03 -15.67
C GLN A 92 -8.88 -3.96 -14.49
N VAL A 93 -10.11 -4.42 -14.67
CA VAL A 93 -11.06 -4.54 -13.57
C VAL A 93 -10.48 -5.54 -12.60
N VAL A 94 -9.84 -5.03 -11.54
CA VAL A 94 -9.25 -5.82 -10.48
C VAL A 94 -10.40 -6.23 -9.57
N ASP A 95 -10.59 -7.53 -9.40
CA ASP A 95 -11.66 -8.07 -8.56
C ASP A 95 -11.23 -8.07 -7.09
N HIS A 96 -12.17 -7.76 -6.19
CA HIS A 96 -12.00 -7.95 -4.75
C HIS A 96 -11.67 -9.41 -4.42
N TYR A 97 -12.11 -10.36 -5.24
CA TYR A 97 -11.75 -11.76 -5.10
C TYR A 97 -10.22 -11.99 -5.22
N ASP A 98 -9.56 -11.40 -6.22
CA ASP A 98 -8.11 -11.53 -6.37
C ASP A 98 -7.36 -10.84 -5.22
N PHE A 99 -7.88 -9.71 -4.73
CA PHE A 99 -7.32 -9.02 -3.56
C PHE A 99 -7.34 -9.92 -2.33
N ASN A 100 -8.49 -10.52 -2.02
CA ASN A 100 -8.64 -11.44 -0.90
C ASN A 100 -7.70 -12.63 -1.03
N LYS A 101 -7.47 -13.17 -2.25
CA LYS A 101 -6.47 -14.22 -2.45
C LYS A 101 -5.06 -13.77 -2.11
N VAL A 102 -4.68 -12.55 -2.53
CA VAL A 102 -3.35 -12.01 -2.26
C VAL A 102 -3.11 -11.88 -0.76
N LEU A 103 -4.08 -11.42 0.04
CA LEU A 103 -3.88 -11.39 1.50
C LEU A 103 -4.05 -12.77 2.16
N ALA A 104 -4.79 -13.71 1.57
CA ALA A 104 -4.90 -15.08 2.08
C ALA A 104 -3.62 -15.89 1.86
N ASN A 105 -2.92 -15.71 0.74
CA ASN A 105 -1.67 -16.42 0.46
C ASN A 105 -0.48 -15.69 1.12
N PRO A 106 0.21 -16.29 2.11
CA PRO A 106 1.28 -15.60 2.84
C PRO A 106 2.47 -15.21 1.95
N ILE A 107 2.74 -15.97 0.89
CA ILE A 107 3.83 -15.66 -0.05
C ILE A 107 3.47 -14.45 -0.90
N LEU A 108 2.24 -14.40 -1.43
CA LEU A 108 1.76 -13.25 -2.19
C LEU A 108 1.61 -12.02 -1.31
N PHE A 109 1.11 -12.18 -0.08
CA PHE A 109 1.02 -11.09 0.88
C PHE A 109 2.39 -10.52 1.23
N ALA A 110 3.43 -11.36 1.38
CA ALA A 110 4.80 -10.88 1.60
C ALA A 110 5.32 -10.04 0.42
N GLN A 111 5.04 -10.47 -0.81
CA GLN A 111 5.40 -9.69 -2.01
C GLN A 111 4.60 -8.40 -2.13
N PHE A 112 3.31 -8.44 -1.80
CA PHE A 112 2.44 -7.27 -1.75
C PHE A 112 2.89 -6.27 -0.68
N SER A 113 3.31 -6.75 0.50
CA SER A 113 3.89 -5.92 1.55
C SER A 113 5.25 -5.35 1.17
N GLN A 114 6.05 -6.04 0.36
CA GLN A 114 7.28 -5.46 -0.17
C GLN A 114 6.98 -4.36 -1.19
N PHE A 115 5.91 -4.52 -1.97
CA PHE A 115 5.45 -3.53 -2.92
C PHE A 115 4.80 -2.30 -2.25
N SER A 116 4.14 -2.46 -1.11
CA SER A 116 3.61 -1.31 -0.35
C SER A 116 4.73 -0.37 0.12
N VAL A 117 5.94 -0.90 0.39
CA VAL A 117 7.13 -0.08 0.70
C VAL A 117 7.54 0.79 -0.48
N THR A 118 7.50 0.27 -1.71
CA THR A 118 7.88 1.05 -2.91
C THR A 118 6.87 2.13 -3.25
N THR A 119 5.64 2.01 -2.76
CA THR A 119 4.56 2.99 -2.92
C THR A 119 4.36 3.88 -1.69
N PHE A 120 5.22 3.77 -0.67
CA PHE A 120 5.10 4.49 0.61
C PHE A 120 3.74 4.30 1.30
N THR A 121 3.17 3.08 1.21
CA THR A 121 1.92 2.68 1.87
C THR A 121 2.11 1.48 2.82
N SER A 122 3.33 1.32 3.33
CA SER A 122 3.73 0.15 4.14
C SER A 122 3.05 0.07 5.50
N GLU A 123 2.62 1.21 6.05
CA GLU A 123 1.87 1.35 7.29
C GLU A 123 0.55 0.57 7.23
N HIS A 124 -0.15 0.56 6.09
CA HIS A 124 -1.40 -0.19 5.93
C HIS A 124 -1.18 -1.70 5.98
N THR A 125 -0.17 -2.22 5.27
CA THR A 125 0.16 -3.65 5.31
C THR A 125 0.69 -4.07 6.67
N ARG A 126 1.44 -3.19 7.34
CA ARG A 126 1.96 -3.41 8.69
C ARG A 126 0.84 -3.45 9.73
N PHE A 127 -0.11 -2.52 9.63
CA PHE A 127 -1.32 -2.48 10.45
C PHE A 127 -2.08 -3.81 10.40
N LEU A 128 -2.30 -4.36 9.21
CA LEU A 128 -3.01 -5.64 9.08
C LEU A 128 -2.27 -6.78 9.78
N GLY A 129 -0.96 -6.88 9.63
CA GLY A 129 -0.16 -7.91 10.31
C GLY A 129 -0.24 -7.82 11.83
N ASP A 130 -0.07 -6.61 12.38
CA ASP A 130 -0.09 -6.39 13.82
C ASP A 130 -1.53 -6.53 14.40
N TYR A 131 -2.57 -6.18 13.64
CA TYR A 131 -3.97 -6.42 14.02
C TYR A 131 -4.28 -7.93 14.11
N GLN A 132 -3.80 -8.73 13.16
CA GLN A 132 -3.97 -10.19 13.20
C GLN A 132 -3.27 -10.80 14.42
N LEU A 133 -2.06 -10.33 14.73
CA LEU A 133 -1.35 -10.75 15.94
C LEU A 133 -2.13 -10.40 17.21
N LEU A 134 -2.71 -9.19 17.28
CA LEU A 134 -3.54 -8.77 18.41
C LEU A 134 -4.76 -9.68 18.61
N LYS A 135 -5.41 -10.11 17.51
CA LYS A 135 -6.52 -11.07 17.55
C LYS A 135 -6.08 -12.46 18.02
N VAL A 136 -4.92 -12.94 17.61
CA VAL A 136 -4.38 -14.23 18.09
C VAL A 136 -4.13 -14.19 19.60
N MET A 137 -3.45 -13.15 20.10
CA MET A 137 -3.20 -12.97 21.54
C MET A 137 -4.50 -12.94 22.35
N THR A 138 -5.52 -12.29 21.79
CA THR A 138 -6.86 -12.24 22.37
C THR A 138 -7.45 -13.64 22.51
N THR A 139 -7.50 -14.41 21.42
CA THR A 139 -8.07 -15.76 21.40
C THR A 139 -7.35 -16.72 22.36
N GLU A 140 -6.01 -16.66 22.42
CA GLU A 140 -5.21 -17.48 23.33
C GLU A 140 -5.49 -17.17 24.81
N THR A 141 -5.72 -15.89 25.13
CA THR A 141 -6.05 -15.45 26.49
C THR A 141 -7.42 -15.99 26.91
N PHE A 142 -8.45 -15.85 26.06
CA PHE A 142 -9.77 -16.39 26.36
C PHE A 142 -9.77 -17.91 26.52
N LYS A 143 -9.03 -18.62 25.65
CA LYS A 143 -8.90 -20.08 25.77
C LYS A 143 -8.26 -20.49 27.10
N SER A 144 -7.26 -19.73 27.56
CA SER A 144 -6.58 -19.99 28.84
C SER A 144 -7.50 -19.78 30.05
N ASP A 145 -8.37 -18.78 30.00
CA ASP A 145 -9.33 -18.48 31.07
C ASP A 145 -10.43 -19.57 31.15
N GLU A 146 -10.91 -20.08 30.00
CA GLU A 146 -11.85 -21.20 29.94
C GLU A 146 -11.26 -22.48 30.54
N GLU A 147 -10.02 -22.81 30.17
CA GLU A 147 -9.31 -23.99 30.71
C GLU A 147 -9.07 -23.88 32.23
N GLY A 148 -8.76 -22.67 32.73
CA GLY A 148 -8.59 -22.40 34.16
C GLY A 148 -9.90 -22.54 34.97
N ALA A 149 -11.02 -22.06 34.40
CA ALA A 149 -12.34 -22.20 35.01
C ALA A 149 -12.78 -23.67 35.09
N GLN A 150 -12.55 -24.44 34.02
CA GLN A 150 -12.91 -25.86 33.98
C GLN A 150 -12.11 -26.69 34.98
N ARG A 151 -10.79 -26.47 35.08
CA ARG A 151 -9.94 -27.15 36.09
C ARG A 151 -10.37 -26.86 37.52
N THR A 152 -10.83 -25.64 37.80
CA THR A 152 -11.32 -25.27 39.13
C THR A 152 -12.62 -26.00 39.47
N ARG A 153 -13.46 -26.28 38.46
CA ARG A 153 -14.70 -27.06 38.61
C ARG A 153 -14.42 -28.54 38.88
N ASP A 154 -13.52 -29.15 38.11
CA ASP A 154 -13.16 -30.57 38.26
C ASP A 154 -12.41 -30.85 39.58
N ARG A 155 -11.52 -29.94 40.00
CA ARG A 155 -10.79 -30.04 41.27
C ARG A 155 -11.70 -29.93 42.49
N ARG A 156 -12.85 -29.23 42.40
CA ARG A 156 -13.87 -29.22 43.46
C ARG A 156 -14.58 -30.56 43.63
N GLN A 157 -14.57 -31.44 42.62
CA GLN A 157 -15.14 -32.79 42.72
C GLN A 157 -14.14 -33.84 43.22
N THR A 158 -12.85 -33.52 43.28
CA THR A 158 -11.78 -34.43 43.74
C THR A 158 -10.90 -33.76 44.79
N MET A 159 -11.46 -33.49 45.98
CA MET A 159 -10.63 -33.20 47.15
C MET A 159 -10.15 -34.50 47.80
N LEU A 160 -8.90 -34.88 47.49
CA LEU A 160 -7.90 -35.26 48.48
C LEU A 160 -6.70 -34.32 48.31
N PRO A 161 -6.06 -33.86 49.40
CA PRO A 161 -5.18 -32.71 49.35
C PRO A 161 -3.76 -33.14 48.96
N ASN A 162 -3.20 -32.52 47.92
CA ASN A 162 -1.78 -32.23 47.90
C ASN A 162 -1.47 -30.97 47.07
N SER A 163 -0.66 -30.12 47.68
CA SER A 163 -0.34 -28.75 47.28
C SER A 163 0.91 -28.73 46.40
N VAL A 164 0.80 -28.25 45.16
CA VAL A 164 1.96 -27.87 44.33
C VAL A 164 1.71 -26.50 43.72
N LYS A 165 2.65 -25.58 43.97
CA LYS A 165 2.69 -24.21 43.47
C LYS A 165 3.22 -24.21 42.03
N SER A 166 2.57 -23.48 41.13
CA SER A 166 3.00 -23.30 39.73
C SER A 166 3.56 -21.89 39.52
N ASN A 167 4.75 -21.81 38.93
CA ASN A 167 5.45 -20.60 38.51
C ASN A 167 5.28 -20.44 37.00
N TYR A 168 4.56 -19.41 36.55
CA TYR A 168 4.64 -18.90 35.19
C TYR A 168 4.87 -17.39 35.25
N ALA A 169 6.15 -17.02 35.22
CA ALA A 169 6.64 -15.68 34.97
C ALA A 169 7.69 -15.81 33.86
N GLY A 170 7.41 -15.25 32.68
CA GLY A 170 8.40 -15.10 31.62
C GLY A 170 7.95 -15.60 30.25
N LEU A 171 7.19 -14.77 29.51
CA LEU A 171 7.23 -14.80 28.04
C LEU A 171 6.73 -13.52 27.34
N TYR A 172 6.83 -12.33 27.96
CA TYR A 172 6.58 -11.08 27.26
C TYR A 172 7.47 -9.95 27.79
N ASP A 173 8.78 -10.10 27.63
CA ASP A 173 9.67 -8.94 27.46
C ASP A 173 9.69 -8.62 25.96
N LEU A 174 8.69 -7.84 25.51
CA LEU A 174 8.83 -7.10 24.25
C LEU A 174 9.80 -5.94 24.53
N PRO A 175 10.93 -5.83 23.82
CA PRO A 175 11.76 -4.64 23.93
C PRO A 175 10.95 -3.43 23.46
N SER A 176 10.95 -2.37 24.27
CA SER A 176 10.47 -1.04 23.87
C SER A 176 11.30 -0.54 22.68
N VAL A 177 10.74 -0.59 21.48
CA VAL A 177 11.38 -0.18 20.21
C VAL A 177 11.05 1.28 19.89
N ALA A 178 11.03 2.17 20.87
CA ALA A 178 10.82 3.61 20.61
C ALA A 178 12.13 4.36 20.29
N ASP A 179 13.30 3.92 20.80
CA ASP A 179 14.52 4.76 20.76
C ASP A 179 15.67 4.27 19.83
N SER A 180 15.45 3.27 18.96
CA SER A 180 16.50 2.76 18.04
C SER A 180 16.16 2.81 16.54
N ILE A 181 15.12 3.56 16.15
CA ILE A 181 14.41 3.41 14.88
C ILE A 181 15.18 3.80 13.59
N ILE A 182 16.37 4.45 13.61
CA ILE A 182 16.95 4.97 12.34
C ILE A 182 18.18 4.19 11.79
N SER A 183 18.86 3.32 12.55
CA SER A 183 20.15 2.76 12.06
C SER A 183 20.21 1.24 11.85
N SER A 184 19.16 0.46 12.09
CA SER A 184 19.22 -0.98 11.84
C SER A 184 17.86 -1.56 11.48
N LEU A 185 17.52 -1.58 10.19
CA LEU A 185 16.41 -2.39 9.69
C LEU A 185 16.71 -3.87 10.01
N PRO A 186 15.90 -4.56 10.83
CA PRO A 186 16.04 -5.99 11.02
C PRO A 186 15.68 -6.70 9.71
N ARG A 187 16.48 -7.69 9.30
CA ARG A 187 16.05 -8.68 8.31
C ARG A 187 14.71 -9.27 8.77
N PRO A 188 13.75 -9.51 7.85
CA PRO A 188 12.48 -10.14 8.20
C PRO A 188 12.78 -11.51 8.80
N VAL A 189 12.59 -11.62 10.13
CA VAL A 189 12.62 -12.89 10.82
C VAL A 189 11.40 -13.65 10.34
N ASN A 190 11.67 -14.79 9.71
CA ASN A 190 10.71 -15.79 9.24
C ASN A 190 9.91 -16.37 10.43
N LYS A 191 8.96 -15.60 10.96
CA LYS A 191 8.01 -16.06 11.98
C LYS A 191 6.71 -16.38 11.28
N GLN A 192 6.48 -17.69 11.15
CA GLN A 192 5.21 -18.38 10.91
C GLN A 192 4.30 -17.78 9.82
N ASN A 193 4.25 -18.49 8.70
CA ASN A 193 3.25 -18.40 7.63
C ASN A 193 1.82 -18.63 8.17
N THR A 194 1.31 -17.69 8.94
CA THR A 194 -0.12 -17.56 9.20
C THR A 194 -0.66 -16.70 8.07
N SER A 195 -1.47 -17.32 7.22
CA SER A 195 -2.18 -16.63 6.15
C SER A 195 -3.00 -15.48 6.76
N ALA A 196 -2.78 -14.24 6.30
CA ALA A 196 -3.27 -13.04 6.96
C ALA A 196 -4.81 -12.90 7.00
N ILE A 197 -5.55 -13.79 6.31
CA ILE A 197 -7.02 -13.83 6.32
C ILE A 197 -7.59 -15.10 6.97
N SER A 198 -6.93 -16.26 6.85
CA SER A 198 -7.62 -17.55 6.97
C SER A 198 -7.93 -18.02 8.39
N SER A 199 -7.27 -17.47 9.41
CA SER A 199 -7.37 -17.98 10.79
C SER A 199 -8.49 -17.35 11.63
N ILE A 200 -9.30 -16.41 11.10
CA ILE A 200 -10.29 -15.68 11.92
C ILE A 200 -11.74 -15.88 11.49
N SER A 201 -12.02 -16.36 10.28
CA SER A 201 -13.41 -16.58 9.83
C SER A 201 -14.16 -17.70 10.56
N SER A 202 -13.50 -18.48 11.42
CA SER A 202 -14.13 -19.60 12.16
C SER A 202 -14.61 -19.25 13.57
N VAL A 203 -14.31 -18.04 14.09
CA VAL A 203 -14.99 -17.56 15.29
C VAL A 203 -16.23 -16.81 14.82
N SER A 204 -17.27 -17.59 14.51
CA SER A 204 -18.59 -17.08 14.15
C SER A 204 -19.07 -16.16 15.26
N THR A 205 -19.09 -14.85 15.01
CA THR A 205 -19.57 -13.80 15.90
C THR A 205 -21.10 -13.83 16.11
N ASP A 206 -21.78 -14.90 15.71
CA ASP A 206 -23.25 -14.97 15.68
C ASP A 206 -23.90 -15.30 17.03
N SER A 207 -23.14 -15.61 18.09
CA SER A 207 -23.72 -15.98 19.39
C SER A 207 -23.15 -15.26 20.62
N THR A 208 -22.09 -14.47 20.47
CA THR A 208 -21.50 -13.71 21.57
C THR A 208 -21.61 -12.22 21.23
N GLY A 209 -22.35 -11.48 22.05
CA GLY A 209 -22.78 -10.11 21.74
C GLY A 209 -21.65 -9.16 21.32
N PRO A 210 -21.98 -8.04 20.63
CA PRO A 210 -21.02 -7.13 19.99
C PRO A 210 -19.97 -6.49 20.91
N ASN A 211 -20.08 -6.68 22.23
CA ASN A 211 -19.32 -5.98 23.26
C ASN A 211 -18.67 -6.98 24.22
N LEU A 212 -17.82 -7.88 23.71
CA LEU A 212 -16.96 -8.65 24.61
C LEU A 212 -15.81 -7.75 25.08
N GLU A 213 -15.74 -7.53 26.39
CA GLU A 213 -14.68 -6.74 27.02
C GLU A 213 -13.32 -7.44 26.89
N VAL A 214 -12.28 -6.64 26.63
CA VAL A 214 -10.90 -7.11 26.57
C VAL A 214 -10.40 -7.43 27.99
N PRO A 215 -9.79 -8.60 28.24
CA PRO A 215 -9.15 -8.92 29.51
C PRO A 215 -8.14 -7.86 29.93
N ALA A 216 -8.08 -7.52 31.23
CA ALA A 216 -7.21 -6.46 31.74
C ALA A 216 -5.72 -6.65 31.39
N SER A 217 -5.27 -7.91 31.25
CA SER A 217 -3.90 -8.26 30.84
C SER A 217 -3.55 -7.82 29.41
N LEU A 218 -4.56 -7.66 28.53
CA LEU A 218 -4.37 -7.29 27.12
C LEU A 218 -4.56 -5.81 26.84
N LYS A 219 -5.16 -5.03 27.77
CA LYS A 219 -5.34 -3.58 27.60
C LYS A 219 -4.05 -2.83 27.21
N PRO A 220 -2.86 -3.13 27.79
CA PRO A 220 -1.61 -2.49 27.37
C PRO A 220 -1.26 -2.75 25.90
N SER A 221 -1.53 -3.95 25.39
CA SER A 221 -1.30 -4.31 23.99
C SER A 221 -2.25 -3.55 23.04
N PHE A 222 -3.51 -3.40 23.43
CA PHE A 222 -4.49 -2.60 22.68
C PHE A 222 -4.10 -1.12 22.65
N TYR A 223 -3.68 -0.56 23.79
CA TYR A 223 -3.21 0.82 23.86
C TYR A 223 -1.95 1.04 23.01
N SER A 224 -0.98 0.12 23.08
CA SER A 224 0.23 0.18 22.24
C SER A 224 -0.11 0.15 20.76
N PHE A 225 -1.07 -0.67 20.35
CA PHE A 225 -1.56 -0.75 18.97
C PHE A 225 -2.20 0.59 18.53
N TYR A 226 -3.05 1.18 19.39
CA TYR A 226 -3.64 2.49 19.16
C TYR A 226 -2.59 3.59 19.01
N SER A 227 -1.62 3.68 19.93
CA SER A 227 -0.58 4.72 19.89
C SER A 227 0.32 4.62 18.67
N LEU A 228 0.46 3.42 18.09
CA LEU A 228 1.31 3.19 16.94
C LEU A 228 0.61 3.56 15.62
N PHE A 229 -0.66 3.18 15.46
CA PHE A 229 -1.35 3.28 14.17
C PHE A 229 -2.49 4.30 14.10
N ILE A 230 -3.12 4.66 15.22
CA ILE A 230 -4.38 5.42 15.22
C ILE A 230 -4.20 6.82 15.79
N GLN A 231 -3.35 6.94 16.81
CA GLN A 231 -3.07 8.22 17.45
C GLN A 231 -2.55 9.24 16.42
N ARG A 232 -3.02 10.48 16.52
CA ARG A 232 -2.57 11.59 15.68
C ARG A 232 -1.06 11.77 15.82
N ASP A 233 -0.39 12.01 14.70
CA ASP A 233 1.06 12.20 14.60
C ASP A 233 1.86 10.95 14.99
N SER A 234 1.24 9.76 14.97
CA SER A 234 1.98 8.52 15.19
C SER A 234 2.87 8.19 13.99
N ALA A 235 4.00 7.53 14.26
CA ALA A 235 5.00 7.22 13.23
C ALA A 235 4.45 6.34 12.10
N LEU A 236 3.41 5.53 12.38
CA LEU A 236 2.73 4.66 11.43
C LEU A 236 1.22 4.96 11.38
N GLU A 237 0.85 6.24 11.52
CA GLU A 237 -0.55 6.67 11.51
C GLU A 237 -1.22 6.23 10.20
N VAL A 238 -2.27 5.40 10.29
CA VAL A 238 -3.03 4.97 9.12
C VAL A 238 -4.01 6.07 8.69
N ASN A 239 -4.20 6.19 7.38
CA ASN A 239 -5.04 7.23 6.79
C ASN A 239 -6.53 6.88 6.83
N VAL A 240 -7.12 6.82 8.02
CA VAL A 240 -8.56 6.55 8.22
C VAL A 240 -9.32 7.81 8.61
N SER A 241 -10.63 7.80 8.36
CA SER A 241 -11.56 8.88 8.66
C SER A 241 -11.48 9.37 10.11
N ALA A 242 -11.60 10.69 10.30
CA ALA A 242 -11.53 11.32 11.62
C ALA A 242 -12.61 10.79 12.57
N GLU A 243 -13.81 10.50 12.06
CA GLU A 243 -14.91 9.91 12.83
C GLU A 243 -14.52 8.57 13.48
N ILE A 244 -13.86 7.68 12.72
CA ILE A 244 -13.42 6.38 13.24
C ILE A 244 -12.30 6.58 14.28
N LYS A 245 -11.35 7.48 14.05
CA LYS A 245 -10.28 7.80 15.01
C LYS A 245 -10.85 8.33 16.32
N GLU A 246 -11.76 9.30 16.26
CA GLU A 246 -12.41 9.90 17.43
C GLU A 246 -13.23 8.88 18.22
N ARG A 247 -13.90 7.95 17.54
CA ARG A 247 -14.64 6.87 18.21
C ARG A 247 -13.70 5.93 18.96
N VAL A 248 -12.61 5.48 18.33
CA VAL A 248 -11.61 4.61 18.97
C VAL A 248 -10.91 5.34 20.12
N GLN A 249 -10.58 6.62 19.94
CA GLN A 249 -9.98 7.46 20.97
C GLN A 249 -10.91 7.56 22.19
N ARG A 250 -12.21 7.82 21.99
CA ARG A 250 -13.19 7.89 23.07
C ARG A 250 -13.28 6.59 23.86
N GLN A 251 -13.31 5.44 23.17
CA GLN A 251 -13.32 4.13 23.83
C GLN A 251 -12.08 3.91 24.73
N ILE A 252 -10.93 4.41 24.30
CA ILE A 252 -9.69 4.33 25.09
C ILE A 252 -9.71 5.27 26.30
N GLU A 253 -10.21 6.50 26.12
CA GLU A 253 -10.35 7.50 27.19
C GLU A 253 -11.36 7.05 28.26
N GLU A 254 -12.41 6.33 27.87
CA GLU A 254 -13.44 5.76 28.74
C GLU A 254 -13.06 4.40 29.35
N ASP A 255 -11.87 3.86 29.02
CA ASP A 255 -11.42 2.50 29.40
C ASP A 255 -12.34 1.36 28.92
N ASP A 256 -13.14 1.61 27.88
CA ASP A 256 -14.09 0.69 27.24
C ASP A 256 -13.44 -0.08 26.07
N TYR A 257 -12.52 -0.98 26.41
CA TYR A 257 -11.81 -1.81 25.45
C TYR A 257 -12.67 -2.99 24.99
N THR A 258 -13.03 -3.00 23.70
CA THR A 258 -13.83 -4.07 23.08
C THR A 258 -13.03 -4.80 22.00
N LEU A 259 -13.32 -6.10 21.79
CA LEU A 259 -12.61 -6.91 20.78
C LEU A 259 -12.76 -6.43 19.33
N THR A 260 -13.78 -5.61 19.07
CA THR A 260 -14.18 -5.14 17.74
C THR A 260 -13.87 -3.65 17.53
N MET A 261 -13.25 -2.96 18.51
CA MET A 261 -13.02 -1.51 18.44
C MET A 261 -12.22 -1.07 17.19
N PHE A 262 -11.31 -1.92 16.70
CA PHE A 262 -10.49 -1.62 15.51
C PHE A 262 -11.07 -2.19 14.19
N ASP A 263 -12.23 -2.85 14.20
CA ASP A 263 -12.75 -3.53 13.00
C ASP A 263 -13.16 -2.54 11.90
N ALA A 264 -13.62 -1.35 12.27
CA ALA A 264 -13.92 -0.31 11.30
C ALA A 264 -12.66 0.31 10.70
N VAL A 265 -11.62 0.50 11.50
CA VAL A 265 -10.29 0.92 11.02
C VAL A 265 -9.78 -0.11 10.02
N LYS A 266 -9.84 -1.40 10.36
CA LYS A 266 -9.43 -2.49 9.47
C LYS A 266 -10.16 -2.45 8.13
N ARG A 267 -11.49 -2.24 8.13
CA ARG A 267 -12.26 -2.14 6.89
C ARG A 267 -11.77 -0.99 6.01
N GLU A 268 -11.59 0.19 6.59
CA GLU A 268 -11.11 1.35 5.83
C GLU A 268 -9.66 1.15 5.32
N VAL A 269 -8.78 0.54 6.11
CA VAL A 269 -7.42 0.18 5.67
C VAL A 269 -7.43 -0.84 4.53
N LEU A 270 -8.34 -1.82 4.56
CA LEU A 270 -8.49 -2.78 3.47
C LEU A 270 -8.99 -2.10 2.18
N ASP A 271 -9.91 -1.16 2.29
CA ASP A 271 -10.40 -0.39 1.15
C ASP A 271 -9.28 0.46 0.55
N LEU A 272 -8.47 1.15 1.38
CA LEU A 272 -7.31 1.92 0.91
C LEU A 272 -6.28 1.04 0.19
N LEU A 273 -5.96 -0.13 0.77
CA LEU A 273 -5.05 -1.08 0.15
C LEU A 273 -5.60 -1.60 -1.18
N PHE A 274 -6.90 -1.83 -1.27
CA PHE A 274 -7.54 -2.30 -2.50
C PHE A 274 -7.49 -1.24 -3.60
N PHE A 275 -8.01 -0.04 -3.33
CA PHE A 275 -8.18 1.01 -4.36
C PHE A 275 -6.86 1.66 -4.79
N ASP A 276 -5.85 1.72 -3.92
CA ASP A 276 -4.58 2.37 -4.23
C ASP A 276 -3.46 1.36 -4.51
N THR A 277 -3.04 0.59 -3.50
CA THR A 277 -1.83 -0.23 -3.57
C THR A 277 -2.02 -1.48 -4.43
N PHE A 278 -3.13 -2.19 -4.28
CA PHE A 278 -3.37 -3.47 -4.95
C PHE A 278 -3.55 -3.34 -6.45
N VAL A 279 -4.25 -2.30 -6.89
CA VAL A 279 -4.41 -1.98 -8.31
C VAL A 279 -3.06 -1.80 -8.99
N LYS A 280 -2.16 -1.03 -8.36
CA LYS A 280 -0.79 -0.81 -8.88
C LYS A 280 0.01 -2.11 -8.86
N PHE A 281 -0.10 -2.89 -7.80
CA PHE A 281 0.55 -4.20 -7.68
C PHE A 281 0.10 -5.16 -8.80
N ALA A 282 -1.20 -5.22 -9.06
CA ALA A 282 -1.79 -6.06 -10.09
C ALA A 282 -1.37 -5.65 -11.51
N ALA A 283 -1.27 -4.34 -11.76
CA ALA A 283 -0.78 -3.80 -13.02
C ALA A 283 0.71 -4.10 -13.24
N GLU A 284 1.54 -4.04 -12.18
CA GLU A 284 2.98 -4.32 -12.27
C GLU A 284 3.27 -5.83 -12.37
N ARG A 285 2.48 -6.68 -11.70
CA ARG A 285 2.72 -8.12 -11.59
C ARG A 285 1.51 -8.99 -11.98
N PRO A 286 0.99 -8.85 -13.22
CA PRO A 286 -0.19 -9.58 -13.66
C PRO A 286 0.04 -11.09 -13.75
N ASP A 287 1.29 -11.52 -13.93
CA ASP A 287 1.72 -12.91 -14.02
C ASP A 287 1.52 -13.66 -12.69
N LEU A 288 1.78 -13.00 -11.56
CA LEU A 288 1.60 -13.60 -10.24
C LEU A 288 0.12 -13.85 -9.92
N ILE A 289 -0.73 -12.87 -10.22
CA ILE A 289 -2.19 -12.99 -10.02
C ILE A 289 -2.77 -14.07 -10.92
N LYS A 290 -2.33 -14.09 -12.20
CA LYS A 290 -2.76 -15.13 -13.14
C LYS A 290 -2.35 -16.53 -12.67
N LYS A 291 -1.10 -16.69 -12.21
CA LYS A 291 -0.59 -17.97 -11.72
C LYS A 291 -1.42 -18.49 -10.53
N GLU A 292 -1.77 -17.63 -9.58
CA GLU A 292 -2.60 -18.01 -8.44
C GLU A 292 -4.02 -18.42 -8.88
N ARG A 293 -4.60 -17.69 -9.84
CA ARG A 293 -5.92 -18.01 -10.40
C ARG A 293 -5.92 -19.36 -11.11
N ASP A 294 -4.88 -19.65 -11.90
CA ASP A 294 -4.72 -20.90 -12.62
C ASP A 294 -4.50 -22.09 -11.66
N GLN A 295 -3.78 -21.88 -10.54
CA GLN A 295 -3.57 -22.91 -9.51
C GLN A 295 -4.88 -23.34 -8.82
N GLN A 296 -5.75 -22.39 -8.48
CA GLN A 296 -7.04 -22.72 -7.87
C GLN A 296 -7.98 -23.42 -8.83
N LEU A 297 -7.99 -23.03 -10.10
CA LEU A 297 -8.80 -23.69 -11.13
C LEU A 297 -8.39 -25.16 -11.34
N GLY A 298 -7.13 -25.49 -11.03
CA GLY A 298 -6.64 -26.87 -11.00
C GLY A 298 -7.19 -27.66 -9.81
N GLN A 299 -7.14 -27.08 -8.60
CA GLN A 299 -7.63 -27.72 -7.37
C GLN A 299 -9.14 -28.02 -7.43
N ASP A 300 -9.96 -27.07 -7.87
CA ASP A 300 -11.42 -27.27 -7.95
C ASP A 300 -11.81 -28.41 -8.90
N LYS A 301 -11.03 -28.62 -9.98
CA LYS A 301 -11.28 -29.73 -10.92
C LYS A 301 -10.97 -31.08 -10.31
N ASP A 302 -9.89 -31.18 -9.53
CA ASP A 302 -9.51 -32.40 -8.86
C ASP A 302 -10.54 -32.79 -7.79
N ASP A 303 -11.06 -31.82 -7.04
CA ASP A 303 -12.10 -32.05 -6.04
C ASP A 303 -13.42 -32.52 -6.66
N ILE A 304 -13.84 -31.96 -7.81
CA ILE A 304 -15.02 -32.42 -8.54
C ILE A 304 -14.84 -33.85 -9.06
N LEU A 305 -13.65 -34.19 -9.58
CA LEU A 305 -13.36 -35.54 -10.06
C LEU A 305 -13.32 -36.58 -8.93
N LEU A 306 -12.83 -36.20 -7.74
CA LEU A 306 -12.84 -37.06 -6.55
C LEU A 306 -14.27 -37.24 -6.01
N GLY A 307 -15.08 -36.18 -5.96
CA GLY A 307 -16.48 -36.25 -5.56
C GLY A 307 -17.32 -37.17 -6.47
N SER A 308 -17.08 -37.15 -7.79
CA SER A 308 -17.83 -37.98 -8.75
C SER A 308 -17.46 -39.47 -8.73
N ARG A 309 -16.35 -39.87 -8.09
CA ARG A 309 -15.97 -41.29 -7.93
C ARG A 309 -16.54 -41.93 -6.66
N ALA A 310 -17.06 -41.13 -5.74
CA ALA A 310 -17.56 -41.58 -4.44
C ALA A 310 -19.06 -41.91 -4.45
N THR A 311 -19.74 -41.80 -5.59
CA THR A 311 -21.16 -42.09 -5.81
C THR A 311 -21.34 -43.21 -6.82
#